data_AF-A0A2S8SRB6-F1
#
_entry.id   AF-A0A2S8SRB6-F1
#
_cell.length_a   1.000
_cell.length_b   1.000
_cell.length_c   1.000
_cell.angle_alpha   90.00
_cell.angle_beta   90.00
_cell.angle_gamma   90.00
#
_symmetry.space_group_name_H-M   'P 1'
#
loop_
_entity.id
_entity.type
_entity.pdbx_description
1 polymer ?
#
loop_
_entity_poly.entity_id
_entity_poly.type
_entity_poly.pdbx_seq_one_letter_code
_entity_poly.pdbx_strand_id
1 'polypeptide(L)'
;MKSIYQLSALAAVVAVVGAGCGGGGGSKDTAQTYQQQERLARPVVNEVFATVANNRHLINDTDNPTNDPSELRKDVRGFMKFPAGRSEATINAVDTVLVPDVMVADLSKRTPAAYLGVETKGATGGTFGGRKLQDDVVDISLGIIFGNTISALKLAPDDGKEIPSLTTDNVGPTKTYFSTFPYLPTPR
;
A
#
# COMPACT_ATOMS: atom_id res chain seq x y z
N MET A 1 10.16 45.43 -41.44
CA MET A 1 9.18 44.37 -41.16
C MET A 1 9.65 43.12 -41.90
N LYS A 2 10.30 42.19 -41.21
CA LYS A 2 10.78 40.91 -41.77
C LYS A 2 10.04 39.79 -41.06
N SER A 3 9.38 38.95 -41.85
CA SER A 3 8.67 37.76 -41.41
C SER A 3 9.54 36.52 -41.64
N ILE A 4 9.14 35.43 -40.96
CA ILE A 4 9.48 34.01 -41.12
C ILE A 4 10.71 33.52 -40.33
N TYR A 5 10.44 32.87 -39.19
CA TYR A 5 11.28 31.83 -38.61
C TYR A 5 10.42 30.57 -38.42
N GLN A 6 10.84 29.49 -39.07
CA GLN A 6 10.50 28.10 -38.74
C GLN A 6 11.84 27.44 -38.36
N LEU A 7 12.02 27.07 -37.10
CA LEU A 7 13.04 26.11 -36.71
C LEU A 7 12.46 25.17 -35.65
N SER A 8 12.50 23.89 -36.01
CA SER A 8 12.10 22.71 -35.26
C SER A 8 12.90 22.58 -33.97
N ALA A 9 12.21 22.49 -32.83
CA ALA A 9 12.82 22.17 -31.55
C ALA A 9 12.84 20.65 -31.34
N LEU A 10 14.03 20.05 -31.40
CA LEU A 10 14.30 18.69 -30.95
C LEU A 10 14.44 18.72 -29.41
N ALA A 11 13.46 18.19 -28.69
CA ALA A 11 13.51 18.13 -27.23
C ALA A 11 14.43 16.97 -26.79
N ALA A 12 15.57 17.31 -26.19
CA ALA A 12 16.45 16.36 -25.52
C ALA A 12 15.84 15.98 -24.16
N VAL A 13 15.51 14.69 -23.99
CA VAL A 13 15.09 14.12 -22.70
C VAL A 13 16.33 13.98 -21.82
N VAL A 14 16.39 14.75 -20.73
CA VAL A 14 17.42 14.62 -19.69
C VAL A 14 16.97 13.53 -18.72
N ALA A 15 17.64 12.38 -18.76
CA ALA A 15 17.46 11.33 -17.76
C ALA A 15 18.24 11.72 -16.49
N VAL A 16 17.53 11.95 -15.38
CA VAL A 16 18.13 12.15 -14.06
C VAL A 16 18.53 10.78 -13.52
N VAL A 17 19.84 10.48 -13.54
CA VAL A 17 20.41 9.28 -12.92
C VAL A 17 20.60 9.55 -11.43
N GLY A 18 19.83 8.85 -10.59
CA GLY A 18 20.05 8.85 -9.14
C GLY A 18 21.37 8.13 -8.80
N ALA A 19 22.32 8.86 -8.23
CA ALA A 19 23.58 8.31 -7.76
C ALA A 19 23.37 7.54 -6.43
N GLY A 20 23.54 6.22 -6.46
CA GLY A 20 23.75 5.40 -5.27
C GLY A 20 25.22 5.49 -4.83
N CYS A 21 25.45 5.68 -3.53
CA CYS A 21 26.78 5.78 -2.94
C CYS A 21 27.30 4.39 -2.53
N GLY A 22 28.52 4.01 -2.94
CA GLY A 22 29.30 2.96 -2.26
C GLY A 22 30.21 2.07 -3.12
N GLY A 23 31.53 2.28 -3.00
CA GLY A 23 32.56 1.22 -2.95
C GLY A 23 32.97 0.52 -4.26
N GLY A 24 34.14 0.87 -4.79
CA GLY A 24 34.73 0.25 -5.98
C GLY A 24 35.20 -1.20 -5.77
N GLY A 25 34.86 -2.04 -6.75
CA GLY A 25 35.40 -3.38 -6.96
C GLY A 25 34.93 -3.89 -8.31
N GLY A 26 35.82 -3.94 -9.29
CA GLY A 26 35.49 -4.24 -10.69
C GLY A 26 34.92 -5.65 -10.88
N SER A 27 33.61 -5.72 -11.05
CA SER A 27 32.95 -6.63 -11.99
C SER A 27 32.21 -5.76 -12.99
N LYS A 28 32.24 -6.12 -14.27
CA LYS A 28 31.36 -5.49 -15.26
C LYS A 28 29.94 -5.95 -14.94
N ASP A 29 29.29 -5.26 -14.00
CA ASP A 29 27.86 -5.38 -13.79
C ASP A 29 27.20 -4.99 -15.11
N THR A 30 26.82 -6.00 -15.88
CA THR A 30 25.83 -5.80 -16.93
C THR A 30 24.63 -5.23 -16.21
N ALA A 31 24.25 -3.99 -16.54
CA ALA A 31 23.18 -3.27 -15.86
C ALA A 31 21.98 -4.22 -15.70
N GLN A 32 21.79 -4.71 -14.47
CA GLN A 32 20.72 -5.65 -14.17
C GLN A 32 19.44 -4.82 -14.14
N THR A 33 18.56 -5.05 -15.11
CA THR A 33 17.20 -4.51 -15.08
C THR A 33 16.33 -5.47 -14.29
N TYR A 34 16.00 -5.10 -13.06
CA TYR A 34 14.97 -5.79 -12.30
C TYR A 34 13.61 -5.38 -12.83
N GLN A 35 12.75 -6.37 -13.11
CA GLN A 35 11.34 -6.12 -13.41
C GLN A 35 10.52 -6.55 -12.21
N GLN A 36 9.68 -5.65 -11.72
CA GLN A 36 8.67 -5.98 -10.73
C GLN A 36 7.69 -6.98 -11.35
N GLN A 37 7.59 -8.16 -10.74
CA GLN A 37 6.60 -9.17 -11.15
C GLN A 37 5.32 -9.07 -10.32
N GLU A 38 5.46 -8.65 -9.06
CA GLU A 38 4.40 -8.75 -8.07
C GLU A 38 4.58 -7.67 -6.99
N ARG A 39 3.47 -7.05 -6.58
CA ARG A 39 3.44 -6.03 -5.51
C ARG A 39 2.39 -6.41 -4.47
N LEU A 40 2.85 -7.19 -3.50
CA LEU A 40 2.04 -7.66 -2.37
C LEU A 40 2.39 -6.92 -1.08
N ALA A 41 2.45 -5.58 -1.13
CA ALA A 41 2.72 -4.79 0.06
C ALA A 41 1.61 -5.01 1.10
N ARG A 42 0.35 -5.05 0.65
CA ARG A 42 -0.84 -5.26 1.47
C ARG A 42 -1.70 -6.36 0.85
N PRO A 43 -1.62 -7.59 1.38
CA PRO A 43 -2.17 -8.77 0.72
C PRO A 43 -3.67 -8.67 0.40
N VAL A 44 -4.46 -7.98 1.22
CA VAL A 44 -5.92 -7.89 1.02
C VAL A 44 -6.32 -6.88 -0.07
N VAL A 45 -5.48 -5.89 -0.38
CA VAL A 45 -5.88 -4.78 -1.26
C VAL A 45 -6.11 -5.26 -2.70
N ASN A 46 -5.15 -5.97 -3.29
CA ASN A 46 -5.36 -6.53 -4.63
C ASN A 46 -6.43 -7.62 -4.63
N GLU A 47 -6.46 -8.49 -3.63
CA GLU A 47 -7.42 -9.61 -3.57
C GLU A 47 -8.89 -9.18 -3.48
N VAL A 48 -9.19 -8.06 -2.82
CA VAL A 48 -10.57 -7.59 -2.69
C VAL A 48 -10.97 -6.65 -3.82
N PHE A 49 -10.07 -5.75 -4.24
CA PHE A 49 -10.43 -4.67 -5.16
C PHE A 49 -10.10 -4.97 -6.62
N ALA A 50 -9.10 -5.79 -6.91
CA ALA A 50 -8.70 -6.08 -8.28
C ALA A 50 -9.55 -7.24 -8.83
N THR A 51 -10.15 -7.05 -10.00
CA THR A 51 -10.90 -8.13 -10.65
C THR A 51 -10.02 -8.90 -11.63
N VAL A 52 -10.13 -10.23 -11.64
CA VAL A 52 -9.44 -11.07 -12.64
C VAL A 52 -10.02 -10.84 -14.05
N ALA A 53 -11.31 -10.53 -14.16
CA ALA A 53 -12.05 -10.40 -15.42
C ALA A 53 -11.51 -9.36 -16.41
N ASN A 54 -10.69 -8.41 -15.94
CA ASN A 54 -10.10 -7.32 -16.72
C ASN A 54 -8.59 -7.17 -16.45
N ASN A 55 -7.92 -8.25 -16.01
CA ASN A 55 -6.49 -8.27 -15.68
C ASN A 55 -6.06 -7.22 -14.64
N ARG A 56 -6.97 -6.70 -13.79
CA ARG A 56 -6.60 -5.66 -12.82
C ARG A 56 -5.64 -6.17 -11.75
N HIS A 57 -5.69 -7.46 -11.40
CA HIS A 57 -4.66 -8.09 -10.57
C HIS A 57 -3.28 -7.90 -11.21
N LEU A 58 -3.05 -8.50 -12.37
CA LEU A 58 -1.77 -8.41 -13.10
C LEU A 58 -1.30 -6.96 -13.29
N ILE A 59 -2.22 -6.04 -13.59
CA ILE A 59 -1.86 -4.62 -13.73
C ILE A 59 -1.37 -4.08 -12.38
N ASN A 60 -2.13 -4.22 -11.30
CA ASN A 60 -1.71 -3.71 -9.98
C ASN A 60 -0.41 -4.37 -9.47
N ASP A 61 -0.18 -5.64 -9.81
CA ASP A 61 1.00 -6.42 -9.42
C ASP A 61 2.27 -5.88 -10.11
N THR A 62 2.15 -5.45 -11.37
CA THR A 62 3.27 -5.01 -12.23
C THR A 62 3.40 -3.49 -12.36
N ASP A 63 2.42 -2.71 -11.92
CA ASP A 63 2.42 -1.26 -12.05
C ASP A 63 3.31 -0.55 -11.00
N ASN A 64 3.71 0.69 -11.32
CA ASN A 64 4.46 1.53 -10.41
C ASN A 64 3.56 2.09 -9.30
N PRO A 65 3.99 2.14 -8.03
CA PRO A 65 3.19 2.73 -6.94
C PRO A 65 2.71 4.16 -7.17
N THR A 66 3.43 4.92 -8.01
CA THR A 66 3.04 6.28 -8.40
C THR A 66 1.75 6.33 -9.22
N ASN A 67 1.31 5.21 -9.79
CA ASN A 67 0.12 5.10 -10.62
C ASN A 67 -1.12 4.67 -9.82
N ASP A 68 -0.96 4.14 -8.60
CA ASP A 68 -2.09 3.73 -7.74
C ASP A 68 -3.11 4.85 -7.49
N PRO A 69 -2.70 6.13 -7.31
CA PRO A 69 -3.64 7.24 -7.20
C PRO A 69 -4.57 7.39 -8.41
N SER A 70 -4.12 7.03 -9.62
CA SER A 70 -4.93 7.13 -10.84
C SER A 70 -5.63 5.82 -11.17
N GLU A 71 -5.05 4.66 -10.87
CA GLU A 71 -5.58 3.35 -11.26
C GLU A 71 -6.28 2.64 -10.09
N LEU A 72 -5.52 2.16 -9.11
CA LEU A 72 -6.05 1.38 -7.98
C LEU A 72 -7.14 2.13 -7.20
N ARG A 73 -7.02 3.46 -7.03
CA ARG A 73 -8.05 4.27 -6.36
C ARG A 73 -9.43 4.12 -7.00
N LYS A 74 -9.50 3.98 -8.33
CA LYS A 74 -10.80 3.80 -9.02
C LYS A 74 -11.47 2.50 -8.59
N ASP A 75 -10.69 1.43 -8.44
CA ASP A 75 -11.19 0.12 -8.03
C ASP A 75 -11.64 0.12 -6.56
N VAL A 76 -10.82 0.69 -5.67
CA VAL A 76 -11.15 0.88 -4.23
C VAL A 76 -12.46 1.66 -4.09
N ARG A 77 -12.53 2.85 -4.68
CA ARG A 77 -13.73 3.69 -4.62
C ARG A 77 -14.94 3.03 -5.26
N GLY A 78 -14.73 2.34 -6.38
CA GLY A 78 -15.76 1.59 -7.09
C GLY A 78 -16.42 0.59 -6.16
N PHE A 79 -15.63 -0.33 -5.60
CA PHE A 79 -16.11 -1.35 -4.67
C PHE A 79 -16.76 -0.76 -3.40
N MET A 80 -16.10 0.22 -2.78
CA MET A 80 -16.58 0.81 -1.53
C MET A 80 -17.92 1.56 -1.73
N LYS A 81 -18.14 2.13 -2.91
CA LYS A 81 -19.42 2.72 -3.31
C LYS A 81 -20.46 1.65 -3.65
N PHE A 82 -20.09 0.65 -4.47
CA PHE A 82 -20.92 -0.49 -4.82
C PHE A 82 -20.01 -1.69 -5.17
N PRO A 83 -20.14 -2.84 -4.48
CA PRO A 83 -21.32 -3.27 -3.73
C PRO A 83 -21.36 -2.86 -2.25
N ALA A 84 -20.28 -2.34 -1.66
CA ALA A 84 -20.20 -2.17 -0.20
C ALA A 84 -21.13 -1.07 0.35
N GLY A 85 -21.52 -0.08 -0.46
CA GLY A 85 -22.51 0.94 -0.08
C GLY A 85 -22.06 1.85 1.06
N ARG A 86 -20.75 2.03 1.25
CA ARG A 86 -20.15 2.85 2.32
C ARG A 86 -20.38 4.35 2.07
N SER A 87 -20.31 5.14 3.13
CA SER A 87 -20.44 6.60 3.01
C SER A 87 -19.23 7.22 2.30
N GLU A 88 -19.41 8.39 1.68
CA GLU A 88 -18.31 9.14 1.04
C GLU A 88 -17.18 9.48 2.02
N ALA A 89 -17.50 9.74 3.29
CA ALA A 89 -16.51 9.97 4.34
C ALA A 89 -15.65 8.72 4.59
N THR A 90 -16.28 7.54 4.69
CA THR A 90 -15.57 6.26 4.81
C THR A 90 -14.72 5.97 3.57
N ILE A 91 -15.28 6.18 2.37
CA ILE A 91 -14.54 5.97 1.10
C ILE A 91 -13.27 6.82 1.07
N ASN A 92 -13.36 8.11 1.41
CA ASN A 92 -12.20 9.00 1.43
C ASN A 92 -11.15 8.60 2.48
N ALA A 93 -11.58 8.08 3.63
CA ALA A 93 -10.68 7.55 4.65
C ALA A 93 -9.96 6.28 4.15
N VAL A 94 -10.69 5.35 3.53
CA VAL A 94 -10.15 4.12 2.96
C VAL A 94 -9.16 4.43 1.84
N ASP A 95 -9.47 5.36 0.95
CA ASP A 95 -8.57 5.82 -0.11
C ASP A 95 -7.26 6.38 0.46
N THR A 96 -7.34 7.18 1.53
CA THR A 96 -6.17 7.77 2.18
C THR A 96 -5.31 6.71 2.85
N VAL A 97 -5.96 5.67 3.39
CA VAL A 97 -5.27 4.61 4.12
C VAL A 97 -4.66 3.59 3.18
N LEU A 98 -5.36 3.18 2.12
CA LEU A 98 -4.98 2.05 1.25
C LEU A 98 -4.24 2.43 -0.03
N VAL A 99 -4.21 3.71 -0.41
CA VAL A 99 -3.59 4.18 -1.65
C VAL A 99 -2.49 5.22 -1.37
N PRO A 100 -1.25 5.05 -1.85
CA PRO A 100 -0.76 3.94 -2.68
C PRO A 100 -0.60 2.62 -1.92
N ASP A 101 -0.64 1.49 -2.63
CA ASP A 101 -0.45 0.15 -2.07
C ASP A 101 1.05 -0.13 -1.85
N VAL A 102 1.59 0.55 -0.86
CA VAL A 102 2.97 0.38 -0.39
C VAL A 102 3.00 0.35 1.13
N MET A 103 4.01 -0.32 1.66
CA MET A 103 4.31 -0.28 3.08
C MET A 103 5.20 0.93 3.34
N VAL A 104 4.71 1.88 4.14
CA VAL A 104 5.46 3.08 4.51
C VAL A 104 6.01 2.94 5.92
N ALA A 105 7.25 3.38 6.11
CA ALA A 105 7.84 3.55 7.42
C ALA A 105 8.45 4.96 7.55
N ASP A 106 8.16 5.64 8.66
CA ASP A 106 8.76 6.92 9.01
C ASP A 106 9.93 6.71 9.98
N LEU A 107 11.14 6.69 9.43
CA LEU A 107 12.39 6.45 10.16
C LEU A 107 12.73 7.57 11.16
N SER A 108 12.04 8.71 11.12
CA SER A 108 12.17 9.76 12.13
C SER A 108 11.45 9.42 13.44
N LYS A 109 10.51 8.46 13.41
CA LYS A 109 9.73 8.04 14.57
C LYS A 109 10.46 6.95 15.35
N ARG A 110 10.23 6.94 16.67
CA ARG A 110 10.74 5.93 17.60
C ARG A 110 9.64 5.16 18.31
N THR A 111 8.41 5.27 17.81
CA THR A 111 7.28 4.49 18.30
C THR A 111 7.39 3.05 17.78
N PRO A 112 6.72 2.08 18.43
CA PRO A 112 6.65 0.72 17.89
C PRO A 112 6.13 0.71 16.46
N ALA A 113 6.57 -0.27 15.67
CA ALA A 113 5.99 -0.54 14.37
C ALA A 113 4.49 -0.86 14.51
N ALA A 114 3.71 -0.38 13.56
CA ALA A 114 2.27 -0.62 13.51
C ALA A 114 1.83 -0.58 12.05
N TYR A 115 1.12 -1.62 11.61
CA TYR A 115 0.50 -1.66 10.31
C TYR A 115 -0.43 -0.46 10.14
N LEU A 116 -0.25 0.27 9.03
CA LEU A 116 -0.95 1.52 8.71
C LEU A 116 -0.67 2.68 9.66
N GLY A 117 0.41 2.62 10.44
CA GLY A 117 0.73 3.61 11.45
C GLY A 117 1.01 5.01 10.90
N VAL A 118 1.60 5.11 9.71
CA VAL A 118 1.87 6.40 9.05
C VAL A 118 0.58 6.96 8.47
N GLU A 119 -0.16 6.12 7.75
CA GLU A 119 -1.37 6.42 7.01
C GLU A 119 -2.50 6.86 7.94
N THR A 120 -2.58 6.25 9.13
CA THR A 120 -3.56 6.58 10.17
C THR A 120 -3.05 7.57 11.20
N LYS A 121 -1.85 8.14 11.01
CA LYS A 121 -1.19 9.07 11.96
C LYS A 121 -1.11 8.52 13.40
N GLY A 122 -0.88 7.22 13.51
CA GLY A 122 -0.71 6.52 14.78
C GLY A 122 -1.98 5.92 15.38
N ALA A 123 -3.14 6.03 14.73
CA ALA A 123 -4.37 5.48 15.27
C ALA A 123 -4.31 3.95 15.48
N THR A 124 -3.50 3.24 14.68
CA THR A 124 -3.27 1.78 14.82
C THR A 124 -2.25 1.40 15.90
N GLY A 125 -1.76 2.35 16.70
CA GLY A 125 -0.92 2.09 17.87
C GLY A 125 0.56 2.47 17.74
N GLY A 126 0.97 3.06 16.61
CA GLY A 126 2.32 3.55 16.40
C GLY A 126 2.43 4.43 15.16
N THR A 127 3.33 5.41 15.17
CA THR A 127 3.55 6.34 14.05
C THR A 127 4.70 5.93 13.14
N PHE A 128 5.47 4.90 13.50
CA PHE A 128 6.58 4.40 12.71
C PHE A 128 6.13 3.78 11.39
N GLY A 129 4.93 3.16 11.33
CA GLY A 129 4.49 2.40 10.16
C GLY A 129 5.07 0.99 10.11
N GLY A 130 5.15 0.39 8.92
CA GLY A 130 5.63 -0.97 8.72
C GLY A 130 4.64 -2.03 9.21
N ARG A 131 5.15 -3.11 9.81
CA ARG A 131 4.38 -4.22 10.40
C ARG A 131 5.08 -4.69 11.68
N LYS A 132 4.38 -4.76 12.81
CA LYS A 132 4.87 -5.53 13.98
C LYS A 132 4.54 -7.01 13.79
N LEU A 133 5.29 -7.88 14.45
CA LEU A 133 5.09 -9.34 14.37
C LEU A 133 3.70 -9.78 14.85
N GLN A 134 3.07 -8.97 15.70
CA GLN A 134 1.73 -9.19 16.26
C GLN A 134 0.62 -8.50 15.46
N ASP A 135 0.94 -7.80 14.36
CA ASP A 135 -0.10 -7.23 13.51
C ASP A 135 -0.80 -8.37 12.76
N ASP A 136 -2.10 -8.49 13.00
CA ASP A 136 -2.96 -9.27 12.12
C ASP A 136 -3.31 -8.41 10.90
N VAL A 137 -2.41 -8.40 9.93
CA VAL A 137 -2.52 -7.51 8.76
C VAL A 137 -3.75 -7.83 7.90
N VAL A 138 -4.22 -9.08 7.93
CA VAL A 138 -5.39 -9.52 7.18
C VAL A 138 -6.65 -9.03 7.89
N ASP A 139 -6.80 -9.30 9.20
CA ASP A 139 -7.95 -8.83 9.97
C ASP A 139 -8.03 -7.29 10.01
N ILE A 140 -6.90 -6.59 10.14
CA ILE A 140 -6.88 -5.12 10.09
C ILE A 140 -7.37 -4.62 8.73
N SER A 141 -6.90 -5.22 7.63
CA SER A 141 -7.29 -4.80 6.28
C SER A 141 -8.76 -5.14 5.99
N LEU A 142 -9.22 -6.34 6.35
CA LEU A 142 -10.63 -6.75 6.22
C LEU A 142 -11.54 -5.88 7.10
N GLY A 143 -11.11 -5.51 8.30
CA GLY A 143 -11.84 -4.57 9.16
C GLY A 143 -11.93 -3.15 8.59
N ILE A 144 -10.96 -2.70 7.79
CA ILE A 144 -11.02 -1.42 7.07
C ILE A 144 -12.05 -1.46 5.94
N ILE A 145 -12.12 -2.59 5.23
CA ILE A 145 -12.96 -2.73 4.03
C ILE A 145 -14.41 -3.06 4.41
N PHE A 146 -14.60 -4.03 5.30
CA PHE A 146 -15.90 -4.60 5.65
C PHE A 146 -16.37 -4.25 7.06
N GLY A 147 -15.46 -3.82 7.93
CA GLY A 147 -15.73 -3.61 9.35
C GLY A 147 -15.83 -2.15 9.76
N ASN A 148 -15.80 -1.93 11.08
CA ASN A 148 -15.85 -0.61 11.69
C ASN A 148 -14.45 -0.03 11.97
N THR A 149 -13.36 -0.59 11.44
CA THR A 149 -12.00 -0.14 11.78
C THR A 149 -11.82 1.36 11.51
N ILE A 150 -12.33 1.86 10.38
CA ILE A 150 -12.26 3.29 10.05
C ILE A 150 -12.95 4.17 11.10
N SER A 151 -14.15 3.81 11.55
CA SER A 151 -14.90 4.58 12.54
C SER A 151 -14.35 4.39 13.96
N ALA A 152 -13.90 3.19 14.31
CA ALA A 152 -13.23 2.90 15.58
C ALA A 152 -11.91 3.70 15.74
N LEU A 153 -11.17 3.87 14.64
CA LEU A 153 -9.97 4.71 14.58
C LEU A 153 -10.28 6.21 14.46
N LYS A 154 -11.56 6.59 14.42
CA LYS A 154 -12.04 7.98 14.28
C LYS A 154 -11.56 8.68 13.00
N LEU A 155 -11.36 7.90 11.93
CA LEU A 155 -10.95 8.40 10.62
C LEU A 155 -12.16 8.87 9.78
N ALA A 156 -13.35 8.34 10.06
CA ALA A 156 -14.64 8.83 9.57
C ALA A 156 -15.75 8.51 10.58
N PRO A 157 -16.94 9.15 10.49
CA PRO A 157 -18.11 8.72 11.25
C PRO A 157 -18.53 7.29 10.88
N ASP A 158 -19.16 6.59 11.83
CA ASP A 158 -19.80 5.31 11.57
C ASP A 158 -20.97 5.49 10.60
N ASP A 159 -21.04 4.65 9.57
CA ASP A 159 -22.10 4.68 8.55
C ASP A 159 -23.09 3.51 8.66
N GLY A 160 -22.84 2.56 9.57
CA GLY A 160 -23.74 1.42 9.83
C GLY A 160 -23.86 0.45 8.66
N LYS A 161 -22.86 0.41 7.76
CA LYS A 161 -22.82 -0.45 6.56
C LYS A 161 -21.78 -1.56 6.67
N GLU A 162 -21.41 -1.93 7.88
CA GLU A 162 -20.44 -3.00 8.14
C GLU A 162 -21.03 -4.36 7.78
N ILE A 163 -20.16 -5.29 7.40
CA ILE A 163 -20.47 -6.71 7.18
C ILE A 163 -19.55 -7.52 8.12
N PRO A 164 -19.92 -7.69 9.41
CA PRO A 164 -19.04 -8.28 10.43
C PRO A 164 -18.54 -9.70 10.10
N SER A 165 -19.26 -10.46 9.27
CA SER A 165 -18.84 -11.80 8.87
C SER A 165 -17.65 -11.83 7.91
N LEU A 166 -17.22 -10.67 7.37
CA LEU A 166 -16.13 -10.54 6.40
C LEU A 166 -14.91 -9.80 6.97
N THR A 167 -14.83 -9.59 8.29
CA THR A 167 -13.75 -8.82 8.92
C THR A 167 -12.58 -9.67 9.41
N THR A 168 -12.61 -10.99 9.18
CA THR A 168 -11.53 -11.90 9.58
C THR A 168 -11.37 -13.06 8.62
N ASP A 169 -10.14 -13.53 8.45
CA ASP A 169 -9.83 -14.78 7.74
C ASP A 169 -9.80 -16.00 8.69
N ASN A 170 -10.01 -15.78 9.99
CA ASN A 170 -9.91 -16.74 11.08
C ASN A 170 -8.50 -17.33 11.28
N VAL A 171 -7.46 -16.65 10.77
CA VAL A 171 -6.06 -17.04 10.89
C VAL A 171 -5.29 -15.95 11.65
N GLY A 172 -5.30 -16.09 12.98
CA GLY A 172 -4.54 -15.17 13.83
C GLY A 172 -3.02 -15.31 13.66
N PRO A 173 -2.25 -14.31 14.12
CA PRO A 173 -0.80 -14.36 14.09
C PRO A 173 -0.25 -15.43 15.06
N THR A 174 1.03 -15.77 14.95
CA THR A 174 1.63 -16.77 15.85
C THR A 174 1.44 -16.39 17.32
N LYS A 175 1.17 -17.36 18.19
CA LYS A 175 0.92 -17.08 19.61
C LYS A 175 2.20 -16.94 20.43
N THR A 176 3.35 -17.28 19.86
CA THR A 176 4.64 -17.31 20.57
C THR A 176 5.64 -16.41 19.86
N TYR A 177 6.19 -15.45 20.61
CA TYR A 177 7.24 -14.54 20.16
C TYR A 177 8.37 -14.56 21.17
N PHE A 178 9.61 -14.50 20.67
CA PHE A 178 10.79 -14.39 21.51
C PHE A 178 11.25 -12.93 21.57
N SER A 179 11.89 -12.54 22.67
CA SER A 179 12.49 -11.20 22.84
C SER A 179 13.87 -11.08 22.21
N THR A 180 14.43 -12.17 21.70
CA THR A 180 15.74 -12.25 21.06
C THR A 180 15.62 -12.91 19.70
N PHE A 181 16.46 -12.51 18.75
CA PHE A 181 16.50 -13.12 17.43
C PHE A 181 16.90 -14.61 17.50
N PRO A 182 16.27 -15.51 16.73
CA PRO A 182 15.12 -15.26 15.84
C PRO A 182 13.83 -15.03 16.66
N TYR A 183 13.08 -13.96 16.35
CA TYR A 183 11.91 -13.54 17.15
C TYR A 183 10.68 -14.46 17.03
N LEU A 184 10.76 -15.49 16.19
CA LEU A 184 9.69 -16.46 15.90
C LEU A 184 10.19 -17.88 16.16
N PRO A 185 9.30 -18.81 16.56
CA PRO A 185 9.64 -20.22 16.66
C PRO A 185 9.94 -20.82 15.29
N THR A 186 10.55 -22.01 15.28
CA THR A 186 10.74 -22.78 14.04
C THR A 186 9.39 -23.07 13.37
N PRO A 187 9.30 -22.97 12.03
CA PRO A 187 8.12 -23.42 11.28
C PRO A 187 7.77 -24.87 11.64
N ARG A 188 6.48 -25.18 11.69
CA ARG A 188 5.98 -26.54 11.88
C ARG A 188 5.49 -27.13 10.57
#